data_AF-A0A3D6D1I4-F1
#
_entry.id   AF-A0A3D6D1I4-F1
#
_cell.length_a   1.000
_cell.length_b   1.000
_cell.length_c   1.000
_cell.angle_alpha   90.00
_cell.angle_beta   90.00
_cell.angle_gamma   90.00
#
_symmetry.space_group_name_H-M   'P 1'
#
loop_
_entity.id
_entity.type
_entity.pdbx_description
1 polymer ?
#
loop_
_entity_poly.entity_id
_entity_poly.type
_entity_poly.pdbx_seq_one_letter_code
_entity_poly.pdbx_strand_id
1 'polypeptide(L)'
;MFAHIRKHQQWLFIVIIAVVIVSFVVFFTPSVGTGGGGGGGTGSSATIGTINDQPVTQQEYYDAYKDVALQFFSQTGSWPDQMGAQYGFDQDQMTTRQLLLLRKVKEMGIVTSDKTVADWKVNFYADQETGTFQQEYYDRFLEAIKPRGLTEADLDRYAENVVGIGQLTSLVSLSGEMVTPSEAERVYKERNQQATTMALLFSRTNHMSAGQDLVGMEEYFTNNMAVYRVEEKRKIRYVKFAATNYLAEAETQLNASTNLQAMIDEIYTTRGTNSFTENGEVLAEDKAKEQIRNEELETKGLEIAEEATRKFMSGFAKFEAYSSGALEQ
;
A
#
# COMPACT_ATOMS: atom_id res chain seq x y z
N MET A 1 22.60 -20.64 77.81
CA MET A 1 21.46 -21.54 77.48
C MET A 1 20.69 -21.09 76.21
N PHE A 2 21.31 -20.43 75.22
CA PHE A 2 20.60 -19.86 74.05
C PHE A 2 21.13 -20.25 72.66
N ALA A 3 22.08 -21.17 72.55
CA ALA A 3 22.68 -21.54 71.25
C ALA A 3 22.01 -22.75 70.56
N HIS A 4 21.22 -23.56 71.26
CA HIS A 4 20.61 -24.76 70.68
C HIS A 4 19.21 -24.54 70.08
N ILE A 5 18.53 -23.44 70.42
CA ILE A 5 17.20 -23.12 69.85
C ILE A 5 17.33 -22.50 68.44
N ARG A 6 18.46 -21.84 68.13
CA ARG A 6 18.67 -21.19 66.82
C ARG A 6 18.85 -22.17 65.67
N LYS A 7 19.35 -23.38 65.95
CA LYS A 7 19.65 -24.39 64.92
C LYS A 7 18.38 -25.12 64.45
N HIS A 8 17.39 -25.30 65.33
CA HIS A 8 16.08 -25.86 64.94
C HIS A 8 15.18 -24.84 64.23
N GLN A 9 15.33 -23.54 64.52
CA GLN A 9 14.59 -22.49 63.83
C GLN A 9 15.03 -22.33 62.37
N GLN A 10 16.33 -22.44 62.06
CA GLN A 10 16.82 -22.38 60.67
C GLN A 10 16.32 -23.56 59.84
N TRP A 11 16.23 -24.76 60.42
CA TRP A 11 15.68 -25.93 59.72
C TRP A 11 14.19 -25.75 59.41
N LEU A 12 13.45 -25.16 60.35
CA LEU A 12 12.03 -24.85 60.17
C LEU A 12 11.80 -23.78 59.08
N PHE A 13 12.66 -22.75 58.99
CA PHE A 13 12.61 -21.75 57.92
C PHE A 13 12.97 -22.33 56.54
N ILE A 14 13.94 -23.23 56.44
CA ILE A 14 14.30 -23.89 55.17
C ILE A 14 13.13 -24.70 54.63
N VAL A 15 12.41 -25.42 55.50
CA VAL A 15 11.23 -26.20 55.10
C VAL A 15 10.10 -25.29 54.62
N ILE A 16 9.83 -24.18 55.31
CA ILE A 16 8.80 -23.20 54.90
C ILE A 16 9.16 -22.56 53.56
N ILE A 17 10.41 -22.12 53.38
CA ILE A 17 10.88 -21.51 52.13
C ILE A 17 10.80 -22.52 50.97
N ALA A 18 11.16 -23.78 51.19
CA ALA A 18 11.04 -24.83 50.18
C ALA A 18 9.59 -25.04 49.76
N VAL A 19 8.64 -25.05 50.70
CA VAL A 19 7.21 -25.16 50.38
C VAL A 19 6.73 -23.94 49.60
N VAL A 20 7.10 -22.72 49.99
CA VAL A 20 6.72 -21.49 49.27
C VAL A 20 7.32 -21.45 47.86
N ILE A 21 8.58 -21.84 47.68
CA ILE A 21 9.21 -21.93 46.36
C ILE A 21 8.51 -22.99 45.51
N VAL A 22 8.16 -24.16 46.06
CA VAL A 22 7.40 -25.17 45.34
C VAL A 22 5.99 -24.68 45.02
N SER A 23 5.33 -23.93 45.91
CA SER A 23 4.04 -23.28 45.62
C SER A 23 4.16 -22.25 44.51
N PHE A 24 5.21 -21.42 44.51
CA PHE A 24 5.48 -20.47 43.43
C PHE A 24 5.82 -21.18 42.14
N VAL A 25 6.61 -22.25 42.15
CA VAL A 25 6.91 -23.02 40.94
C VAL A 25 5.67 -23.75 40.45
N VAL A 26 4.83 -24.35 41.29
CA VAL A 26 3.59 -25.01 40.84
C VAL A 26 2.53 -24.00 40.38
N PHE A 27 2.48 -22.79 40.95
CA PHE A 27 1.48 -21.77 40.60
C PHE A 27 1.95 -20.79 39.50
N PHE A 28 3.26 -20.57 39.35
CA PHE A 28 3.88 -19.75 38.29
C PHE A 28 4.57 -20.57 37.19
N THR A 29 4.57 -21.91 37.23
CA THR A 29 4.84 -22.73 36.03
C THR A 29 3.52 -22.85 35.25
N PRO A 30 3.40 -22.24 34.07
CA PRO A 30 2.17 -22.30 33.30
C PRO A 30 2.10 -23.65 32.59
N SER A 31 1.40 -24.62 33.19
CA SER A 31 0.95 -25.81 32.45
C SER A 31 -0.37 -26.39 33.01
N VAL A 32 -1.47 -25.83 32.46
CA VAL A 32 -2.76 -26.45 32.03
C VAL A 32 -3.51 -27.41 32.99
N GLY A 33 -4.84 -27.36 33.21
CA GLY A 33 -5.96 -26.56 32.69
C GLY A 33 -7.30 -27.15 33.17
N THR A 34 -8.41 -26.42 32.97
CA THR A 34 -9.81 -26.87 32.74
C THR A 34 -10.71 -25.61 32.77
N GLY A 35 -11.43 -25.19 31.73
CA GLY A 35 -11.64 -25.70 30.39
C GLY A 35 -12.31 -24.64 29.50
N GLY A 36 -12.17 -24.79 28.17
CA GLY A 36 -12.86 -23.97 27.18
C GLY A 36 -12.04 -23.55 25.97
N GLY A 37 -11.55 -24.50 25.17
CA GLY A 37 -11.37 -24.33 23.72
C GLY A 37 -10.17 -23.53 23.19
N GLY A 38 -9.04 -24.23 22.98
CA GLY A 38 -8.18 -24.05 21.80
C GLY A 38 -7.09 -22.98 21.84
N GLY A 39 -5.82 -23.40 21.73
CA GLY A 39 -4.74 -22.54 21.21
C GLY A 39 -3.46 -22.45 22.04
N GLY A 40 -2.78 -23.58 22.29
CA GLY A 40 -1.40 -23.58 22.76
C GLY A 40 -0.42 -23.55 21.58
N GLY A 41 0.01 -22.35 21.18
CA GLY A 41 1.10 -22.14 20.24
C GLY A 41 2.16 -21.25 20.88
N THR A 42 3.32 -21.83 21.16
CA THR A 42 4.50 -21.18 21.73
C THR A 42 4.87 -19.93 20.92
N GLY A 43 4.81 -18.74 21.52
CA GLY A 43 5.61 -17.53 21.25
C GLY A 43 5.60 -16.83 19.88
N SER A 44 5.20 -17.49 18.79
CA SER A 44 5.30 -16.97 17.42
C SER A 44 4.15 -17.41 16.50
N SER A 45 3.39 -18.42 16.92
CA SER A 45 2.27 -19.00 16.15
C SER A 45 0.90 -18.78 16.79
N ALA A 46 0.81 -17.91 17.80
CA ALA A 46 -0.47 -17.54 18.40
C ALA A 46 -1.29 -16.75 17.37
N THR A 47 -2.43 -17.30 16.97
CA THR A 47 -3.36 -16.63 16.05
C THR A 47 -4.07 -15.50 16.80
N ILE A 48 -3.97 -14.27 16.29
CA ILE A 48 -4.57 -13.09 16.90
C ILE A 48 -5.89 -12.66 16.24
N GLY A 49 -6.21 -13.23 15.08
CA GLY A 49 -7.43 -12.92 14.32
C GLY A 49 -7.44 -13.61 12.95
N THR A 50 -8.39 -13.24 12.10
CA THR A 50 -8.50 -13.73 10.72
C THR A 50 -8.74 -12.57 9.74
N ILE A 51 -8.21 -12.69 8.53
CA ILE A 51 -8.54 -11.82 7.38
C ILE A 51 -8.90 -12.75 6.22
N ASN A 52 -10.12 -12.66 5.69
CA ASN A 52 -10.65 -13.58 4.66
C ASN A 52 -10.53 -15.06 5.08
N ASP A 53 -10.95 -15.37 6.31
CA ASP A 53 -10.93 -16.73 6.90
C ASP A 53 -9.54 -17.39 7.05
N GLN A 54 -8.46 -16.66 6.72
CA GLN A 54 -7.09 -17.10 6.96
C GLN A 54 -6.58 -16.57 8.31
N PRO A 55 -5.99 -17.41 9.18
CA PRO A 55 -5.46 -16.97 10.47
C PRO A 55 -4.33 -15.95 10.29
N VAL A 56 -4.31 -14.89 11.10
CA VAL A 56 -3.20 -13.95 11.23
C VAL A 56 -2.41 -14.36 12.46
N THR A 57 -1.13 -14.69 12.28
CA THR A 57 -0.24 -14.98 13.40
C THR A 57 0.20 -13.71 14.09
N GLN A 58 0.55 -13.80 15.37
CA GLN A 58 1.09 -12.70 16.14
C GLN A 58 2.35 -12.10 15.48
N GLN A 59 3.22 -12.96 14.93
CA GLN A 59 4.44 -12.50 14.26
C GLN A 59 4.12 -11.69 12.99
N GLU A 60 3.21 -12.18 12.14
CA GLU A 60 2.80 -11.45 10.93
C GLU A 60 2.24 -10.06 11.25
N TYR A 61 1.47 -9.95 12.32
CA TYR A 61 0.94 -8.67 12.76
C TYR A 61 2.03 -7.74 13.25
N TYR A 62 2.96 -8.22 14.08
CA TYR A 62 4.07 -7.39 14.55
C TYR A 62 4.99 -6.95 13.41
N ASP A 63 5.25 -7.81 12.44
CA ASP A 63 6.05 -7.46 11.26
C ASP A 63 5.34 -6.38 10.44
N ALA A 64 4.03 -6.53 10.17
CA ALA A 64 3.25 -5.49 9.49
C ALA A 64 3.16 -4.18 10.30
N TYR A 65 3.07 -4.27 11.63
CA TYR A 65 3.01 -3.12 12.52
C TYR A 65 4.31 -2.30 12.46
N LYS A 66 5.46 -2.98 12.41
CA LYS A 66 6.77 -2.34 12.20
C LYS A 66 6.87 -1.70 10.82
N ASP A 67 6.39 -2.38 9.78
CA ASP A 67 6.43 -1.87 8.41
C ASP A 67 5.58 -0.60 8.27
N VAL A 68 4.42 -0.54 8.92
CA VAL A 68 3.57 0.66 8.97
C VAL A 68 4.27 1.82 9.71
N ALA A 69 4.98 1.54 10.81
CA ALA A 69 5.78 2.55 11.49
C ALA A 69 6.92 3.08 10.62
N LEU A 70 7.62 2.19 9.92
CA LEU A 70 8.69 2.53 8.98
C LEU A 70 8.16 3.37 7.81
N GLN A 71 6.98 3.03 7.30
CA GLN A 71 6.32 3.81 6.25
C GLN A 71 6.03 5.24 6.71
N PHE A 72 5.42 5.40 7.88
CA PHE A 72 5.10 6.72 8.43
C PHE A 72 6.38 7.53 8.68
N PHE A 73 7.40 6.91 9.29
CA PHE A 73 8.70 7.54 9.54
C PHE A 73 9.38 7.98 8.24
N SER A 74 9.36 7.12 7.22
CA SER A 74 9.94 7.41 5.90
C SER A 74 9.27 8.59 5.20
N GLN A 75 7.98 8.80 5.43
CA GLN A 75 7.19 9.87 4.80
C GLN A 75 7.28 11.19 5.57
N THR A 76 7.32 11.14 6.90
CA THR A 76 7.15 12.32 7.75
C THR A 76 8.42 12.73 8.49
N GLY A 77 9.42 11.85 8.58
CA GLY A 77 10.61 12.03 9.41
C GLY A 77 10.38 11.87 10.92
N SER A 78 9.13 11.65 11.34
CA SER A 78 8.72 11.48 12.74
C SER A 78 8.07 10.13 12.96
N TRP A 79 8.13 9.60 14.17
CA TRP A 79 7.48 8.32 14.47
C TRP A 79 5.98 8.49 14.75
N PRO A 80 5.15 7.45 14.52
CA PRO A 80 3.70 7.52 14.76
C PRO A 80 3.30 7.96 16.18
N ASP A 81 4.06 7.56 17.21
CA ASP A 81 3.82 7.96 18.59
C ASP A 81 4.09 9.46 18.86
N GLN A 82 4.87 10.12 18.00
CA GLN A 82 5.24 11.52 18.16
C GLN A 82 4.26 12.46 17.47
N MET A 83 3.85 12.13 16.24
CA MET A 83 3.01 13.01 15.41
C MET A 83 1.79 12.32 14.80
N GLY A 84 1.63 11.00 14.95
CA GLY A 84 0.56 10.25 14.28
C GLY A 84 -0.84 10.78 14.57
N ALA A 85 -1.13 11.13 15.83
CA ALA A 85 -2.43 11.70 16.20
C ALA A 85 -2.76 13.02 15.48
N GLN A 86 -1.75 13.85 15.18
CA GLN A 86 -1.94 15.12 14.44
C GLN A 86 -2.31 14.89 12.98
N TYR A 87 -1.86 13.77 12.41
CA TYR A 87 -2.18 13.34 11.05
C TYR A 87 -3.41 12.42 10.97
N GLY A 88 -4.12 12.21 12.08
CA GLY A 88 -5.22 11.23 12.13
C GLY A 88 -4.74 9.79 11.85
N PHE A 89 -3.46 9.51 12.11
CA PHE A 89 -2.84 8.23 11.83
C PHE A 89 -3.14 7.25 12.98
N ASP A 90 -3.95 6.23 12.66
CA ASP A 90 -4.18 5.07 13.52
C ASP A 90 -3.32 3.91 13.03
N GLN A 91 -2.28 3.58 13.80
CA GLN A 91 -1.33 2.54 13.42
C GLN A 91 -1.97 1.14 13.38
N ASP A 92 -2.95 0.84 14.23
CA ASP A 92 -3.60 -0.47 14.27
C ASP A 92 -4.51 -0.66 13.05
N GLN A 93 -5.25 0.39 12.69
CA GLN A 93 -6.07 0.41 11.48
C GLN A 93 -5.19 0.25 10.22
N MET A 94 -4.09 1.00 10.15
CA MET A 94 -3.14 0.93 9.03
C MET A 94 -2.47 -0.44 8.95
N THR A 95 -2.14 -1.05 10.09
CA THR A 95 -1.58 -2.42 10.15
C THR A 95 -2.54 -3.45 9.57
N THR A 96 -3.83 -3.34 9.89
CA THR A 96 -4.85 -4.24 9.34
C THR A 96 -4.97 -4.09 7.81
N ARG A 97 -4.93 -2.84 7.31
CA ARG A 97 -4.92 -2.57 5.87
C ARG A 97 -3.66 -3.12 5.19
N GLN A 98 -2.49 -2.94 5.81
CA GLN A 98 -1.22 -3.45 5.32
C GLN A 98 -1.23 -4.97 5.19
N LEU A 99 -1.71 -5.68 6.22
CA LEU A 99 -1.86 -7.14 6.20
C LEU A 99 -2.77 -7.62 5.07
N LEU A 100 -3.89 -6.94 4.85
CA LEU A 100 -4.79 -7.26 3.74
C LEU A 100 -4.09 -7.14 2.38
N LEU A 101 -3.33 -6.07 2.16
CA LEU A 101 -2.59 -5.85 0.92
C LEU A 101 -1.51 -6.92 0.73
N LEU A 102 -0.72 -7.23 1.76
CA LEU A 102 0.30 -8.27 1.70
C LEU A 102 -0.28 -9.66 1.41
N ARG A 103 -1.50 -9.95 1.90
CA ARG A 103 -2.22 -11.17 1.51
C ARG A 103 -2.60 -11.16 0.04
N LYS A 104 -3.07 -10.03 -0.49
CA LYS A 104 -3.38 -9.91 -1.92
C LYS A 104 -2.14 -10.01 -2.80
N VAL A 105 -0.99 -9.50 -2.38
CA VAL A 105 0.30 -9.71 -3.07
C VAL A 105 0.59 -11.21 -3.20
N LYS A 106 0.49 -11.97 -2.09
CA LYS A 106 0.69 -13.42 -2.08
C LYS A 106 -0.35 -14.18 -2.91
N GLU A 107 -1.63 -13.83 -2.80
CA GLU A 107 -2.74 -14.45 -3.54
C GLU A 107 -2.59 -14.28 -5.05
N MET A 108 -2.12 -13.11 -5.49
CA MET A 108 -1.85 -12.81 -6.90
C MET A 108 -0.54 -13.42 -7.41
N GLY A 109 0.21 -14.14 -6.57
CA GLY A 109 1.48 -14.78 -6.94
C GLY A 109 2.58 -13.78 -7.30
N ILE A 110 2.53 -12.57 -6.75
CA ILE A 110 3.52 -11.52 -7.02
C ILE A 110 4.81 -11.90 -6.29
N VAL A 111 5.90 -12.05 -7.06
CA VAL A 111 7.24 -12.36 -6.55
C VAL A 111 8.15 -11.17 -6.77
N THR A 112 8.69 -10.62 -5.69
CA THR A 112 9.69 -9.55 -5.74
C THR A 112 11.07 -10.15 -5.97
N SER A 113 11.80 -9.63 -6.97
CA SER A 113 13.19 -10.04 -7.20
C SER A 113 14.15 -9.22 -6.33
N ASP A 114 15.25 -9.83 -5.88
CA ASP A 114 16.31 -9.15 -5.12
C ASP A 114 16.81 -7.89 -5.83
N LYS A 115 16.89 -7.95 -7.17
CA LYS A 115 17.24 -6.80 -8.01
C LYS A 115 16.24 -5.65 -7.85
N THR A 116 14.94 -5.94 -7.87
CA THR A 116 13.91 -4.90 -7.74
C THR A 116 13.96 -4.24 -6.36
N VAL A 117 14.23 -5.03 -5.31
CA VAL A 117 14.41 -4.51 -3.95
C VAL A 117 15.67 -3.66 -3.85
N ALA A 118 16.78 -4.09 -4.46
CA ALA A 118 18.01 -3.31 -4.53
C ALA A 118 17.83 -2.01 -5.30
N ASP A 119 17.17 -2.04 -6.47
CA ASP A 119 16.85 -0.86 -7.27
C ASP A 119 15.96 0.11 -6.48
N TRP A 120 14.99 -0.40 -5.70
CA TRP A 120 14.18 0.43 -4.80
C TRP A 120 15.04 1.13 -3.74
N LYS A 121 15.95 0.42 -3.06
CA LYS A 121 16.84 1.01 -2.05
C LYS A 121 17.76 2.07 -2.67
N VAL A 122 18.32 1.79 -3.84
CA VAL A 122 19.16 2.75 -4.59
C VAL A 122 18.42 4.06 -4.83
N ASN A 123 17.17 3.98 -5.28
CA ASN A 123 16.33 5.16 -5.55
C ASN A 123 15.85 5.84 -4.27
N PHE A 124 15.50 5.07 -3.24
CA PHE A 124 14.97 5.61 -1.99
C PHE A 124 16.02 6.40 -1.20
N TYR A 125 17.27 5.96 -1.25
CA TYR A 125 18.42 6.64 -0.62
C TYR A 125 19.27 7.41 -1.64
N ALA A 126 18.68 7.75 -2.79
CA ALA A 126 19.32 8.62 -3.77
C ALA A 126 19.28 10.08 -3.31
N ASP A 127 20.32 10.81 -3.68
CA ASP A 127 20.31 12.26 -3.60
C ASP A 127 19.28 12.86 -4.56
N GLN A 128 18.53 13.87 -4.10
CA GLN A 128 17.42 14.45 -4.86
C GLN A 128 17.90 15.24 -6.09
N GLU A 129 19.11 15.81 -6.07
CA GLU A 129 19.65 16.60 -7.18
C GLU A 129 20.36 15.72 -8.22
N THR A 130 21.12 14.73 -7.75
CA THR A 130 21.99 13.91 -8.60
C THR A 130 21.42 12.53 -8.93
N GLY A 131 20.38 12.08 -8.23
CA GLY A 131 19.76 10.76 -8.40
C GLY A 131 20.69 9.59 -8.06
N THR A 132 21.85 9.86 -7.43
CA THR A 132 22.86 8.85 -7.11
C THR A 132 22.69 8.38 -5.67
N PHE A 133 22.77 7.07 -5.45
CA PHE A 133 22.71 6.48 -4.11
C PHE A 133 23.76 7.08 -3.17
N GLN A 134 23.33 7.49 -1.97
CA GLN A 134 24.20 8.02 -0.93
C GLN A 134 24.21 7.08 0.27
N GLN A 135 25.37 6.46 0.52
CA GLN A 135 25.58 5.59 1.68
C GLN A 135 25.26 6.31 2.99
N GLU A 136 25.55 7.60 3.10
CA GLU A 136 25.31 8.38 4.32
C GLU A 136 23.82 8.55 4.66
N TYR A 137 22.91 8.58 3.66
CA TYR A 137 21.47 8.59 3.92
C TYR A 137 20.99 7.24 4.44
N TYR A 138 21.51 6.16 3.85
CA TYR A 138 21.22 4.80 4.30
C TYR A 138 21.71 4.56 5.74
N ASP A 139 22.96 4.92 6.04
CA ASP A 139 23.54 4.74 7.37
C ASP A 139 22.80 5.56 8.43
N ARG A 140 22.45 6.83 8.13
CA ARG A 140 21.63 7.66 9.02
C ARG A 140 20.25 7.06 9.27
N PHE A 141 19.62 6.49 8.24
CA PHE A 141 18.34 5.82 8.41
C PHE A 141 18.48 4.61 9.34
N LEU A 142 19.52 3.77 9.15
CA LEU A 142 19.81 2.65 10.04
C LEU A 142 20.07 3.12 11.49
N GLU A 143 20.78 4.23 11.68
CA GLU A 143 20.98 4.80 13.01
C GLU A 143 19.68 5.30 13.65
N ALA A 144 18.76 5.85 12.85
CA ALA A 144 17.47 6.35 13.34
C ALA A 144 16.51 5.22 13.79
N ILE A 145 16.58 4.04 13.16
CA ILE A 145 15.69 2.92 13.49
C ILE A 145 16.21 2.04 14.65
N LYS A 146 17.53 1.99 14.87
CA LYS A 146 18.15 1.19 15.95
C LYS A 146 17.55 1.44 17.35
N PRO A 147 17.34 2.69 17.81
CA PRO A 147 16.75 2.96 19.13
C PRO A 147 15.33 2.42 19.31
N ARG A 148 14.62 2.14 18.21
CA ARG A 148 13.27 1.54 18.22
C ARG A 148 13.30 0.00 18.24
N GLY A 149 14.49 -0.61 18.33
CA GLY A 149 14.64 -2.07 18.28
C GLY A 149 14.41 -2.66 16.89
N LEU A 150 14.44 -1.83 15.85
CA LEU A 150 14.36 -2.26 14.45
C LEU A 150 15.75 -2.57 13.91
N THR A 151 15.80 -3.53 12.99
CA THR A 151 17.04 -4.05 12.40
C THR A 151 17.09 -3.78 10.90
N GLU A 152 18.27 -3.98 10.30
CA GLU A 152 18.42 -3.96 8.83
C GLU A 152 17.51 -5.01 8.16
N ALA A 153 17.32 -6.18 8.78
CA ALA A 153 16.40 -7.19 8.28
C ALA A 153 14.93 -6.71 8.28
N ASP A 154 14.53 -5.86 9.23
CA ASP A 154 13.19 -5.25 9.22
C ASP A 154 13.05 -4.25 8.06
N LEU A 155 14.12 -3.50 7.75
CA LEU A 155 14.15 -2.58 6.61
C LEU A 155 14.09 -3.34 5.28
N ASP A 156 14.79 -4.46 5.19
CA ASP A 156 14.80 -5.31 4.00
C ASP A 156 13.42 -5.91 3.72
N ARG A 157 12.77 -6.46 4.76
CA ARG A 157 11.38 -6.93 4.69
C ARG A 157 10.43 -5.79 4.29
N TYR A 158 10.60 -4.60 4.87
CA TYR A 158 9.80 -3.43 4.52
C TYR A 158 9.96 -3.06 3.03
N ALA A 159 11.20 -3.03 2.52
CA ALA A 159 11.48 -2.75 1.11
C ALA A 159 10.83 -3.78 0.18
N GLU A 160 10.94 -5.07 0.49
CA GLU A 160 10.24 -6.15 -0.24
C GLU A 160 8.73 -5.94 -0.26
N ASN A 161 8.14 -5.63 0.90
CA ASN A 161 6.71 -5.43 1.04
C ASN A 161 6.21 -4.19 0.27
N VAL A 162 6.95 -3.08 0.30
CA VAL A 162 6.63 -1.87 -0.47
C VAL A 162 6.67 -2.16 -1.97
N VAL A 163 7.72 -2.84 -2.45
CA VAL A 163 7.85 -3.21 -3.85
C VAL A 163 6.70 -4.14 -4.27
N GLY A 164 6.39 -5.15 -3.47
CA GLY A 164 5.30 -6.10 -3.75
C GLY A 164 3.93 -5.42 -3.82
N ILE A 165 3.64 -4.52 -2.89
CA ILE A 165 2.40 -3.72 -2.89
C ILE A 165 2.38 -2.77 -4.10
N GLY A 166 3.49 -2.13 -4.43
CA GLY A 166 3.59 -1.28 -5.63
C GLY A 166 3.29 -2.05 -6.92
N GLN A 167 3.79 -3.28 -7.04
CA GLN A 167 3.48 -4.17 -8.16
C GLN A 167 2.00 -4.57 -8.18
N LEU A 168 1.41 -4.89 -7.02
CA LEU A 168 -0.03 -5.15 -6.91
C LEU A 168 -0.85 -3.95 -7.38
N THR A 169 -0.52 -2.75 -6.93
CA THR A 169 -1.21 -1.53 -7.34
C THR A 169 -1.05 -1.31 -8.84
N SER A 170 0.14 -1.48 -9.42
CA SER A 170 0.34 -1.37 -10.86
C SER A 170 -0.51 -2.38 -11.65
N LEU A 171 -0.62 -3.63 -11.18
CA LEU A 171 -1.44 -4.65 -11.85
C LEU A 171 -2.93 -4.33 -11.78
N VAL A 172 -3.42 -3.89 -10.62
CA VAL A 172 -4.82 -3.50 -10.45
C VAL A 172 -5.13 -2.22 -11.24
N SER A 173 -4.22 -1.25 -11.27
CA SER A 173 -4.37 -0.03 -12.08
C SER A 173 -4.42 -0.34 -13.58
N LEU A 174 -3.59 -1.27 -14.08
CA LEU A 174 -3.69 -1.76 -15.46
C LEU A 174 -5.07 -2.37 -15.73
N SER A 175 -5.59 -3.21 -14.82
CA SER A 175 -6.95 -3.77 -14.97
C SER A 175 -8.06 -2.71 -14.90
N GLY A 176 -7.82 -1.60 -14.19
CA GLY A 176 -8.69 -0.43 -14.15
C GLY A 176 -8.75 0.35 -15.46
N GLU A 177 -7.73 0.22 -16.33
CA GLU A 177 -7.76 0.68 -17.73
C GLU A 177 -8.63 -0.20 -18.64
N MET A 178 -9.39 -1.15 -18.06
CA MET A 178 -10.23 -2.13 -18.77
C MET A 178 -9.42 -3.07 -19.69
N VAL A 179 -8.15 -3.31 -19.38
CA VAL A 179 -7.34 -4.28 -20.12
C VAL A 179 -7.64 -5.70 -19.64
N THR A 180 -7.68 -6.65 -20.56
CA THR A 180 -7.87 -8.06 -20.20
C THR A 180 -6.62 -8.59 -19.45
N PRO A 181 -6.72 -9.63 -18.59
CA PRO A 181 -5.54 -10.22 -17.95
C PRO A 181 -4.44 -10.62 -18.93
N SER A 182 -4.82 -11.05 -20.13
CA SER A 182 -3.88 -11.35 -21.24
C SER A 182 -3.17 -10.11 -21.78
N GLU A 183 -3.85 -8.96 -21.85
CA GLU A 183 -3.24 -7.68 -22.25
C GLU A 183 -2.30 -7.15 -21.16
N ALA A 184 -2.71 -7.22 -19.88
CA ALA A 184 -1.86 -6.82 -18.76
C ALA A 184 -0.56 -7.64 -18.73
N GLU A 185 -0.64 -8.96 -18.92
CA GLU A 185 0.54 -9.83 -18.99
C GLU A 185 1.44 -9.48 -20.19
N ARG A 186 0.86 -9.20 -21.36
CA ARG A 186 1.60 -8.82 -22.57
C ARG A 186 2.33 -7.48 -22.38
N VAL A 187 1.64 -6.45 -21.91
CA VAL A 187 2.21 -5.12 -21.67
C VAL A 187 3.29 -5.18 -20.59
N TYR A 188 3.07 -5.96 -19.53
CA TYR A 188 4.07 -6.19 -18.50
C TYR A 188 5.33 -6.87 -19.09
N LYS A 189 5.16 -7.91 -19.90
CA LYS A 189 6.29 -8.57 -20.59
C LYS A 189 7.03 -7.60 -21.51
N GLU A 190 6.33 -6.87 -22.37
CA GLU A 190 6.93 -5.90 -23.30
C GLU A 190 7.74 -4.83 -22.56
N ARG A 191 7.22 -4.27 -21.47
CA ARG A 191 7.92 -3.23 -20.67
C ARG A 191 9.10 -3.76 -19.87
N ASN A 192 9.08 -5.03 -19.49
CA ASN A 192 10.15 -5.64 -18.68
C ASN A 192 11.10 -6.53 -19.50
N GLN A 193 10.94 -6.58 -20.82
CA GLN A 193 11.82 -7.33 -21.70
C GLN A 193 13.11 -6.54 -21.94
N GLN A 194 14.24 -7.07 -21.47
CA GLN A 194 15.56 -6.56 -21.84
C GLN A 194 15.95 -7.15 -23.20
N ALA A 195 16.00 -6.32 -24.24
CA ALA A 195 16.43 -6.74 -25.58
C ALA A 195 17.88 -6.30 -25.85
N THR A 196 18.72 -7.23 -26.29
CA THR A 196 20.02 -6.91 -26.90
C THR A 196 19.80 -6.72 -28.40
N THR A 197 19.79 -5.47 -28.87
CA THR A 197 19.49 -5.14 -30.26
C THR A 197 20.77 -4.87 -31.04
N MET A 198 20.93 -5.53 -32.18
CA MET A 198 21.98 -5.23 -33.16
C MET A 198 21.34 -4.44 -34.31
N ALA A 199 21.76 -3.18 -34.52
CA ALA A 199 21.23 -2.33 -35.58
C ALA A 199 22.06 -2.50 -36.86
N LEU A 200 21.42 -2.94 -37.95
CA LEU A 200 21.96 -2.82 -39.30
C LEU A 200 21.34 -1.57 -39.94
N LEU A 201 22.15 -0.55 -40.17
CA LEU A 201 21.74 0.70 -40.80
C LEU A 201 21.81 0.54 -42.31
N PHE A 202 20.67 0.62 -43.00
CA PHE A 202 20.60 0.64 -44.47
C PHE A 202 20.31 2.06 -44.96
N SER A 203 21.12 2.57 -45.90
CA SER A 203 20.89 3.89 -46.52
C SER A 203 19.70 3.86 -47.47
N ARG A 204 18.74 4.77 -47.27
CA ARG A 204 17.53 4.93 -48.10
C ARG A 204 17.80 5.17 -49.60
N THR A 205 19.01 5.53 -49.99
CA THR A 205 19.38 5.91 -51.36
C THR A 205 19.38 4.76 -52.37
N ASN A 206 19.37 3.49 -51.93
CA ASN A 206 19.44 2.33 -52.84
C ASN A 206 18.09 1.68 -53.20
N HIS A 207 16.96 2.18 -52.69
CA HIS A 207 15.66 1.50 -52.85
C HIS A 207 14.51 2.37 -53.37
N MET A 208 14.79 3.58 -53.87
CA MET A 208 13.75 4.47 -54.41
C MET A 208 13.16 4.00 -55.76
N SER A 209 13.67 2.93 -56.36
CA SER A 209 13.17 2.35 -57.62
C SER A 209 12.64 0.92 -57.48
N ALA A 210 12.54 0.37 -56.26
CA ALA A 210 11.77 -0.85 -56.07
C ALA A 210 10.29 -0.45 -56.00
N GLY A 211 9.59 -0.55 -57.13
CA GLY A 211 8.14 -0.59 -57.11
C GLY A 211 7.72 -1.64 -56.09
N GLN A 212 6.73 -1.34 -55.24
CA GLN A 212 6.15 -2.35 -54.36
C GLN A 212 5.59 -3.45 -55.25
N ASP A 213 6.35 -4.52 -55.44
CA ASP A 213 5.85 -5.72 -56.06
C ASP A 213 4.90 -6.34 -55.03
N LEU A 214 3.60 -6.12 -55.22
CA LEU A 214 2.54 -6.61 -54.34
C LEU A 214 2.34 -8.14 -54.50
N VAL A 215 3.13 -8.78 -55.37
CA VAL A 215 3.13 -10.24 -55.55
C VAL A 215 3.52 -10.94 -54.25
N GLY A 216 2.66 -11.83 -53.78
CA GLY A 216 2.87 -12.60 -52.54
C GLY A 216 2.45 -11.89 -51.26
N MET A 217 1.99 -10.63 -51.32
CA MET A 217 1.54 -9.89 -50.14
C MET A 217 0.26 -10.49 -49.53
N GLU A 218 -0.65 -11.00 -50.35
CA GLU A 218 -1.85 -11.72 -49.91
C GLU A 218 -1.51 -13.07 -49.25
N GLU A 219 -0.54 -13.81 -49.81
CA GLU A 219 -0.06 -15.07 -49.24
C GLU A 219 0.68 -14.83 -47.91
N TYR A 220 1.51 -13.78 -47.84
CA TYR A 220 2.16 -13.36 -46.60
C TYR A 220 1.14 -12.92 -45.53
N PHE A 221 0.13 -12.12 -45.91
CA PHE A 221 -0.93 -11.71 -45.00
C PHE A 221 -1.70 -12.93 -44.47
N THR A 222 -2.06 -13.86 -45.34
CA THR A 222 -2.77 -15.11 -44.99
C THR A 222 -1.95 -15.96 -44.02
N ASN A 223 -0.67 -16.16 -44.31
CA ASN A 223 0.24 -16.95 -43.48
C ASN A 223 0.58 -16.29 -42.13
N ASN A 224 0.38 -14.97 -42.01
CA ASN A 224 0.65 -14.20 -40.79
C ASN A 224 -0.63 -13.60 -40.17
N MET A 225 -1.81 -14.10 -40.52
CA MET A 225 -3.10 -13.56 -40.04
C MET A 225 -3.20 -13.49 -38.51
N ALA A 226 -2.51 -14.37 -37.79
CA ALA A 226 -2.46 -14.34 -36.33
C ALA A 226 -1.86 -13.03 -35.78
N VAL A 227 -0.89 -12.44 -36.48
CA VAL A 227 -0.21 -11.18 -36.09
C VAL A 227 -1.04 -9.95 -36.47
N TYR A 228 -1.90 -10.08 -37.48
CA TYR A 228 -2.80 -9.00 -37.95
C TYR A 228 -4.22 -9.10 -37.39
N ARG A 229 -4.49 -10.08 -36.53
CA ARG A 229 -5.78 -10.24 -35.89
C ARG A 229 -6.03 -9.05 -34.97
N VAL A 230 -7.03 -8.24 -35.31
CA VAL A 230 -7.53 -7.20 -34.42
C VAL A 230 -8.09 -7.88 -33.17
N GLU A 231 -7.69 -7.40 -31.99
CA GLU A 231 -8.10 -7.94 -30.71
C GLU A 231 -9.64 -7.99 -30.58
N GLU A 232 -10.13 -8.86 -29.72
CA GLU A 232 -11.56 -9.03 -29.49
C GLU A 232 -12.18 -7.72 -28.99
N LYS A 233 -13.03 -7.11 -29.83
CA LYS A 233 -13.77 -5.90 -29.44
C LYS A 233 -14.86 -6.26 -28.44
N ARG A 234 -14.77 -5.72 -27.23
CA ARG A 234 -15.82 -5.83 -26.21
C ARG A 234 -16.72 -4.60 -26.22
N LYS A 235 -18.01 -4.80 -25.98
CA LYS A 235 -18.96 -3.71 -25.71
C LYS A 235 -19.09 -3.55 -24.21
N ILE A 236 -18.66 -2.40 -23.69
CA ILE A 236 -18.73 -2.08 -22.27
C ILE A 236 -19.82 -1.04 -22.05
N ARG A 237 -20.63 -1.24 -21.01
CA ARG A 237 -21.55 -0.23 -20.49
C ARG A 237 -20.91 0.39 -19.27
N TYR A 238 -20.69 1.69 -19.29
CA TYR A 238 -20.13 2.42 -18.16
C TYR A 238 -21.10 3.51 -17.69
N VAL A 239 -21.02 3.85 -16.42
CA VAL A 239 -21.72 4.99 -15.81
C VAL A 239 -20.66 5.88 -15.18
N LYS A 240 -20.57 7.13 -15.63
CA LYS A 240 -19.59 8.10 -15.12
C LYS A 240 -20.24 8.99 -14.06
N PHE A 241 -19.63 9.04 -12.89
CA PHE A 241 -19.97 9.98 -11.81
C PHE A 241 -18.94 11.11 -11.84
N ALA A 242 -19.27 12.23 -12.49
CA ALA A 242 -18.39 13.38 -12.59
C ALA A 242 -18.59 14.32 -11.39
N ALA A 243 -17.51 14.86 -10.82
CA ALA A 243 -17.58 15.86 -9.74
C ALA A 243 -18.46 17.06 -10.12
N THR A 244 -18.46 17.46 -11.40
CA THR A 244 -19.30 18.54 -11.95
C THR A 244 -20.79 18.36 -11.70
N ASN A 245 -21.27 17.12 -11.53
CA ASN A 245 -22.68 16.83 -11.26
C ASN A 245 -23.07 17.06 -9.80
N TYR A 246 -22.08 17.19 -8.91
CA TYR A 246 -22.26 17.27 -7.46
C TYR A 246 -21.80 18.61 -6.87
N LEU A 247 -21.36 19.56 -7.70
CA LEU A 247 -20.84 20.86 -7.23
C LEU A 247 -21.87 21.66 -6.43
N ALA A 248 -23.17 21.60 -6.79
CA ALA A 248 -24.21 22.30 -6.04
C ALA A 248 -24.42 21.72 -4.62
N GLU A 249 -24.31 20.39 -4.49
CA GLU A 249 -24.37 19.72 -3.18
C GLU A 249 -23.10 19.99 -2.38
N ALA A 250 -21.94 19.90 -3.03
CA ALA A 250 -20.64 20.23 -2.45
C ALA A 250 -20.61 21.67 -1.90
N GLU A 251 -21.12 22.64 -2.66
CA GLU A 251 -21.21 24.03 -2.22
C GLU A 251 -22.10 24.19 -0.99
N THR A 252 -23.22 23.46 -0.94
CA THR A 252 -24.10 23.47 0.23
C THR A 252 -23.39 22.92 1.47
N GLN A 253 -22.66 21.81 1.33
CA GLN A 253 -21.92 21.20 2.45
C GLN A 253 -20.72 22.05 2.90
N LEU A 254 -20.01 22.67 1.96
CA LEU A 254 -18.91 23.59 2.27
C LEU A 254 -19.41 24.85 2.98
N ASN A 255 -20.49 25.46 2.49
CA ASN A 255 -21.07 26.65 3.12
C ASN A 255 -21.68 26.35 4.52
N ALA A 256 -22.04 25.09 4.80
CA ALA A 256 -22.46 24.66 6.13
C ALA A 256 -21.28 24.51 7.12
N SER A 257 -20.03 24.48 6.62
CA SER A 257 -18.85 24.35 7.46
C SER A 257 -18.44 25.70 8.05
N THR A 258 -18.46 25.82 9.38
CA THR A 258 -18.11 27.08 10.08
C THR A 258 -16.62 27.44 9.96
N ASN A 259 -15.78 26.47 9.62
CA ASN A 259 -14.32 26.62 9.59
C ASN A 259 -13.75 26.82 8.18
N LEU A 260 -14.60 26.92 7.15
CA LEU A 260 -14.16 27.01 5.76
C LEU A 260 -13.17 28.18 5.54
N GLN A 261 -13.48 29.35 6.10
CA GLN A 261 -12.63 30.52 5.95
C GLN A 261 -11.26 30.33 6.62
N ALA A 262 -11.24 29.79 7.84
CA ALA A 262 -10.00 29.52 8.56
C ALA A 262 -9.13 28.48 7.83
N MET A 263 -9.76 27.45 7.26
CA MET A 263 -9.09 26.44 6.45
C MET A 263 -8.48 27.03 5.18
N ILE A 264 -9.21 27.90 4.46
CA ILE A 264 -8.69 28.61 3.27
C ILE A 264 -7.48 29.48 3.65
N ASP A 265 -7.56 30.21 4.76
CA ASP A 265 -6.47 31.06 5.25
C ASP A 265 -5.23 30.24 5.66
N GLU A 266 -5.43 29.08 6.29
CA GLU A 266 -4.36 28.15 6.66
C GLU A 266 -3.69 27.52 5.43
N ILE A 267 -4.48 27.07 4.44
CA ILE A 267 -3.95 26.51 3.18
C ILE A 267 -3.13 27.56 2.44
N TYR A 268 -3.61 28.80 2.37
CA TYR A 268 -2.89 29.90 1.73
C TYR A 268 -1.54 30.16 2.44
N THR A 269 -1.54 30.19 3.77
CA THR A 269 -0.33 30.41 4.58
C THR A 269 0.67 29.26 4.43
N THR A 270 0.19 28.02 4.43
CA THR A 270 1.01 26.80 4.37
C THR A 270 1.62 26.57 2.99
N ARG A 271 0.84 26.77 1.92
CA ARG A 271 1.34 26.64 0.55
C ARG A 271 2.29 27.77 0.16
N GLY A 272 2.18 28.93 0.82
CA GLY A 272 3.02 30.10 0.56
C GLY A 272 2.60 30.88 -0.70
N THR A 273 2.85 32.19 -0.70
CA THR A 273 2.37 33.12 -1.74
C THR A 273 2.86 32.78 -3.15
N ASN A 274 4.08 32.24 -3.27
CA ASN A 274 4.68 31.90 -4.57
C ASN A 274 4.05 30.67 -5.24
N SER A 275 3.16 29.94 -4.56
CA SER A 275 2.51 28.73 -5.10
C SER A 275 1.26 29.05 -5.92
N PHE A 276 0.78 30.28 -5.87
CA PHE A 276 -0.41 30.73 -6.59
C PHE A 276 0.01 31.72 -7.66
N THR A 277 0.25 31.22 -8.88
CA THR A 277 0.65 32.06 -10.01
C THR A 277 -0.27 31.86 -11.20
N GLU A 278 -0.64 32.95 -11.86
CA GLU A 278 -1.32 32.92 -13.15
C GLU A 278 -0.43 33.62 -14.18
N ASN A 279 -0.08 32.93 -15.27
CA ASN A 279 0.86 33.41 -16.30
C ASN A 279 2.25 33.84 -15.77
N GLY A 280 2.69 33.27 -14.64
CA GLY A 280 4.00 33.56 -14.04
C GLY A 280 4.02 34.75 -13.08
N GLU A 281 2.88 35.42 -12.85
CA GLU A 281 2.71 36.45 -11.83
C GLU A 281 2.00 35.88 -10.59
N VAL A 282 2.44 36.28 -9.40
CA VAL A 282 1.80 35.88 -8.14
C VAL A 282 0.41 36.48 -8.06
N LEU A 283 -0.59 35.63 -7.81
CA LEU A 283 -1.97 36.04 -7.66
C LEU A 283 -2.16 36.93 -6.42
N ALA A 284 -3.06 37.91 -6.53
CA ALA A 284 -3.53 38.66 -5.38
C ALA A 284 -4.19 37.73 -4.35
N GLU A 285 -4.07 38.05 -3.06
CA GLU A 285 -4.55 37.20 -1.96
C GLU A 285 -6.02 36.77 -2.13
N ASP A 286 -6.91 37.69 -2.48
CA ASP A 286 -8.33 37.39 -2.69
C ASP A 286 -8.54 36.37 -3.84
N LYS A 287 -7.72 36.44 -4.89
CA LYS A 287 -7.78 35.54 -6.05
C LYS A 287 -7.18 34.17 -5.74
N ALA A 288 -6.08 34.13 -4.97
CA ALA A 288 -5.52 32.88 -4.48
C ALA A 288 -6.51 32.15 -3.55
N LYS A 289 -7.20 32.88 -2.66
CA LYS A 289 -8.24 32.31 -1.79
C LYS A 289 -9.48 31.85 -2.55
N GLU A 290 -9.88 32.58 -3.59
CA GLU A 290 -10.94 32.14 -4.51
C GLU A 290 -10.55 30.85 -5.24
N GLN A 291 -9.30 30.73 -5.69
CA GLN A 291 -8.78 29.51 -6.29
C GLN A 291 -8.80 28.33 -5.31
N ILE A 292 -8.30 28.51 -4.08
CA ILE A 292 -8.35 27.48 -3.03
C ILE A 292 -9.81 27.05 -2.78
N ARG A 293 -10.75 28.00 -2.68
CA ARG A 293 -12.18 27.67 -2.50
C ARG A 293 -12.71 26.81 -3.65
N ASN A 294 -12.32 27.09 -4.89
CA ASN A 294 -12.75 26.32 -6.06
C ASN A 294 -12.12 24.91 -6.09
N GLU A 295 -10.85 24.78 -5.70
CA GLU A 295 -10.18 23.48 -5.55
C GLU A 295 -10.86 22.62 -4.47
N GLU A 296 -11.20 23.21 -3.32
CA GLU A 296 -11.94 22.54 -2.25
C GLU A 296 -13.37 22.16 -2.68
N LEU A 297 -14.02 23.01 -3.48
CA LEU A 297 -15.34 22.72 -4.06
C LEU A 297 -15.28 21.52 -5.02
N GLU A 298 -14.28 21.46 -5.89
CA GLU A 298 -14.07 20.34 -6.80
C GLU A 298 -13.75 19.05 -6.02
N THR A 299 -12.89 19.15 -5.02
CA THR A 299 -12.52 18.05 -4.13
C THR A 299 -13.74 17.49 -3.41
N LYS A 300 -14.57 18.37 -2.83
CA LYS A 300 -15.82 17.97 -2.18
C LYS A 300 -16.81 17.36 -3.17
N GLY A 301 -16.89 17.91 -4.39
CA GLY A 301 -17.69 17.35 -5.48
C GLY A 301 -17.24 15.93 -5.85
N LEU A 302 -15.93 15.67 -5.85
CA LEU A 302 -15.36 14.35 -6.10
C LEU A 302 -15.68 13.38 -4.96
N GLU A 303 -15.56 13.79 -3.70
CA GLU A 303 -15.92 12.95 -2.54
C GLU A 303 -17.39 12.48 -2.62
N ILE A 304 -18.30 13.39 -2.95
CA ILE A 304 -19.72 13.07 -3.12
C ILE A 304 -19.93 12.15 -4.33
N ALA A 305 -19.22 12.38 -5.43
CA ALA A 305 -19.26 11.51 -6.61
C ALA A 305 -18.77 10.09 -6.29
N GLU A 306 -17.73 9.95 -5.48
CA GLU A 306 -17.25 8.65 -5.01
C GLU A 306 -18.27 7.98 -4.09
N GLU A 307 -18.90 8.72 -3.18
CA GLU A 307 -19.95 8.18 -2.31
C GLU A 307 -21.15 7.69 -3.13
N ALA A 308 -21.57 8.48 -4.13
CA ALA A 308 -22.61 8.10 -5.07
C ALA A 308 -22.22 6.84 -5.86
N THR A 309 -20.95 6.75 -6.27
CA THR A 309 -20.40 5.54 -6.93
C THR A 309 -20.46 4.34 -6.01
N ARG A 310 -20.01 4.46 -4.75
CA ARG A 310 -20.08 3.39 -3.75
C ARG A 310 -21.51 2.94 -3.50
N LYS A 311 -22.46 3.89 -3.37
CA LYS A 311 -23.90 3.59 -3.24
C LYS A 311 -24.42 2.83 -4.45
N PHE A 312 -24.13 3.31 -5.66
CA PHE A 312 -24.49 2.66 -6.92
C PHE A 312 -23.95 1.22 -6.99
N MET A 313 -22.65 1.03 -6.71
CA MET A 313 -22.00 -0.28 -6.71
C MET A 313 -22.57 -1.21 -5.64
N SER A 314 -22.90 -0.70 -4.45
CA SER A 314 -23.55 -1.51 -3.40
C SER A 314 -24.94 -1.99 -3.80
N GLY A 315 -25.69 -1.18 -4.55
CA GLY A 315 -26.97 -1.57 -5.14
C GLY A 315 -26.80 -2.57 -6.28
N PHE A 316 -25.77 -2.38 -7.10
CA PHE A 316 -25.44 -3.27 -8.21
C PHE A 316 -24.99 -4.66 -7.72
N ALA A 317 -24.16 -4.74 -6.69
CA ALA A 317 -23.73 -6.01 -6.09
C ALA A 317 -24.93 -6.79 -5.51
N LYS A 318 -25.92 -6.10 -4.94
CA LYS A 318 -27.19 -6.72 -4.53
C LYS A 318 -27.97 -7.22 -5.75
N PHE A 319 -28.05 -6.45 -6.83
CA PHE A 319 -28.75 -6.84 -8.05
C PHE A 319 -28.12 -8.05 -8.77
N GLU A 320 -26.79 -8.11 -8.89
CA GLU A 320 -26.08 -9.27 -9.45
C GLU A 320 -26.30 -10.54 -8.63
N ALA A 321 -26.31 -10.43 -7.29
CA ALA A 321 -26.60 -11.54 -6.39
C ALA A 321 -28.03 -12.10 -6.56
N TYR A 322 -28.98 -11.31 -7.07
CA TYR A 322 -30.32 -11.78 -7.47
C TYR A 322 -30.38 -12.30 -8.92
N SER A 323 -29.51 -11.83 -9.81
CA SER A 323 -29.53 -12.16 -11.24
C SER A 323 -29.01 -13.56 -11.57
N SER A 324 -28.12 -14.11 -10.75
CA SER A 324 -27.59 -15.48 -10.92
C SER A 324 -28.66 -16.56 -10.71
N GLY A 325 -29.76 -16.24 -10.01
CA GLY A 325 -30.94 -17.13 -9.90
C GLY A 325 -32.02 -16.89 -10.96
N ALA A 326 -31.94 -15.81 -11.74
CA ALA A 326 -32.95 -15.43 -12.73
C ALA A 326 -32.56 -15.76 -14.19
N LEU A 327 -31.33 -16.24 -14.42
CA LEU A 327 -30.82 -16.66 -15.73
C LEU A 327 -30.93 -18.18 -15.98
N GLU A 328 -31.49 -18.94 -15.03
CA GLU A 328 -31.80 -20.38 -15.18
C GLU A 328 -33.32 -20.66 -15.36
N GLN A 329 -34.09 -19.74 -15.95
CA GLN A 329 -35.44 -20.04 -16.47
C GLN A 329 -35.55 -19.80 -17.96
#